data_AF-A0A535V256-F1
#
_entry.id   AF-A0A535V256-F1
#
_cell.length_a   1.000
_cell.length_b   1.000
_cell.length_c   1.000
_cell.angle_alpha   90.00
_cell.angle_beta   90.00
_cell.angle_gamma   90.00
#
_symmetry.space_group_name_H-M   'P 1'
#
loop_
_entity.id
_entity.type
_entity.pdbx_description
1 polymer ?
#
loop_
_entity_poly.entity_id
_entity_poly.type
_entity_poly.pdbx_seq_one_letter_code
_entity_poly.pdbx_strand_id
1 'polypeptide(L)'
;MINGFPLSFFLPLVVHILAGLTAGITGVVMFSLPKRRGSHQRWETSYVWAYSVVFLTVTLLSVQQWKADAYLFFLAVLGYGLALGGYAARRFGQEARVGDTLAKQWVVVHIVGMIGSYVVLWTAFFVDNAHKIPGLNQLPPLTFWVLPSLIGLSFLVVSLSRLAPRKGAASEPGKEEGVIPW
;
A
#
# COMPACT_ATOMS: atom_id res chain seq x y z
N MET A 1 34.53 -14.11 2.83
CA MET A 1 33.49 -15.16 2.92
C MET A 1 33.17 -15.32 4.39
N ILE A 2 31.91 -15.14 4.79
CA ILE A 2 31.46 -15.47 6.16
C ILE A 2 30.49 -16.63 5.97
N ASN A 3 30.83 -17.81 6.51
CA ASN A 3 29.96 -19.00 6.53
C ASN A 3 29.51 -19.58 5.17
N GLY A 4 30.39 -19.64 4.16
CA GLY A 4 30.13 -20.41 2.93
C GLY A 4 29.18 -19.79 1.89
N PHE A 5 28.56 -18.64 2.18
CA PHE A 5 27.80 -17.87 1.18
C PHE A 5 28.61 -16.67 0.65
N PRO A 6 28.47 -16.31 -0.64
CA PRO A 6 29.13 -15.14 -1.18
C PRO A 6 28.58 -13.87 -0.50
N LEU A 7 29.47 -12.92 -0.18
CA LEU A 7 29.09 -11.62 0.41
C LEU A 7 28.03 -10.89 -0.42
N SER A 8 27.99 -11.14 -1.74
CA SER A 8 26.99 -10.63 -2.68
C SER A 8 25.55 -11.09 -2.40
N PHE A 9 25.35 -12.14 -1.62
CA PHE A 9 24.02 -12.63 -1.23
C PHE A 9 23.64 -12.14 0.18
N PHE A 10 24.58 -12.22 1.13
CA PHE A 10 24.33 -11.85 2.52
C PHE A 10 24.10 -10.34 2.71
N LEU A 11 24.87 -9.51 2.01
CA LEU A 11 24.80 -8.05 2.18
C LEU A 11 23.46 -7.47 1.70
N PRO A 12 22.95 -7.83 0.49
CA PRO A 12 21.60 -7.43 0.08
C PRO A 12 20.50 -7.99 0.97
N LEU A 13 20.66 -9.20 1.52
CA LEU A 13 19.68 -9.80 2.43
C LEU A 13 19.55 -9.00 3.73
N VAL A 14 20.67 -8.62 4.37
CA VAL A 14 20.63 -7.80 5.58
C VAL A 14 20.00 -6.43 5.29
N VAL A 15 20.40 -5.78 4.20
CA VAL A 15 19.82 -4.50 3.79
C VAL A 15 18.33 -4.67 3.50
N HIS A 16 17.91 -5.75 2.85
CA HIS A 16 16.51 -6.04 2.56
C HIS A 16 15.68 -6.18 3.83
N ILE A 17 16.17 -6.94 4.83
CA ILE A 17 15.45 -7.13 6.10
C ILE A 17 15.29 -5.79 6.82
N LEU A 18 16.35 -4.99 6.91
CA LEU A 18 16.30 -3.67 7.55
C LEU A 18 15.39 -2.69 6.78
N ALA A 19 15.48 -2.67 5.45
CA ALA A 19 14.63 -1.84 4.59
C ALA A 19 13.16 -2.27 4.64
N GLY A 20 12.88 -3.58 4.70
CA GLY A 20 11.53 -4.13 4.82
C GLY A 20 10.89 -3.78 6.17
N LEU A 21 11.63 -3.92 7.27
CA LEU A 21 11.16 -3.52 8.61
C LEU A 21 10.87 -2.03 8.67
N THR A 22 11.79 -1.19 8.17
CA THR A 22 11.57 0.26 8.14
C THR A 22 10.39 0.65 7.26
N ALA A 23 10.22 0.04 6.08
CA ALA A 23 9.06 0.26 5.21
C ALA A 23 7.73 -0.17 5.89
N GLY A 24 7.73 -1.32 6.55
CA GLY A 24 6.58 -1.84 7.30
C GLY A 24 6.17 -0.92 8.45
N ILE A 25 7.13 -0.54 9.31
CA ILE A 25 6.92 0.35 10.46
C ILE A 25 6.48 1.73 9.99
N THR A 26 7.15 2.29 8.97
CA THR A 26 6.80 3.60 8.40
C THR A 26 5.37 3.59 7.87
N GLY A 27 4.93 2.49 7.23
CA GLY A 27 3.56 2.32 6.78
C GLY A 27 2.55 2.34 7.94
N VAL A 28 2.77 1.58 9.01
CA VAL A 28 1.88 1.58 10.20
C VAL A 28 1.81 2.96 10.84
N VAL A 29 2.96 3.59 11.04
CA VAL A 29 3.09 4.91 11.66
C VAL A 29 2.38 5.98 10.83
N MET A 30 2.45 5.90 9.50
CA MET A 30 1.73 6.80 8.60
C MET A 30 0.21 6.69 8.70
N PHE A 31 -0.32 5.49 8.89
CA PHE A 31 -1.77 5.31 9.10
C PHE A 31 -2.24 5.79 10.47
N SER A 32 -1.35 5.81 11.47
CA SER A 32 -1.69 6.07 12.87
C SER A 32 -1.49 7.54 13.31
N LEU A 33 -0.67 8.32 12.60
CA LEU A 33 -0.35 9.68 13.02
C LEU A 33 -1.47 10.70 12.69
N PRO A 34 -1.82 11.61 13.63
CA PRO A 34 -2.77 12.69 13.39
C PRO A 34 -2.35 13.56 12.20
N LYS A 35 -3.26 13.73 11.23
CA LYS A 35 -3.05 14.46 9.97
C LYS A 35 -2.64 15.92 10.19
N ARG A 36 -1.33 16.18 10.27
CA ARG A 36 -0.76 17.53 10.18
C ARG A 36 -0.34 17.85 8.74
N ARG A 37 -1.00 18.86 8.18
CA ARG A 37 -0.80 19.41 6.82
C ARG A 37 0.66 19.89 6.71
N GLY A 38 1.51 19.14 6.00
CA GLY A 38 2.92 19.47 5.74
C GLY A 38 3.94 18.36 6.08
N SER A 39 3.72 17.60 7.17
CA SER A 39 4.64 16.51 7.59
C SER A 39 4.47 15.26 6.72
N HIS A 40 3.23 14.98 6.29
CA HIS A 40 2.86 13.79 5.50
C HIS A 40 3.62 13.65 4.18
N GLN A 41 4.14 14.74 3.61
CA GLN A 41 4.85 14.69 2.33
C GLN A 41 6.27 14.12 2.46
N ARG A 42 6.96 14.36 3.58
CA ARG A 42 8.29 13.77 3.84
C ARG A 42 8.18 12.29 4.17
N TRP A 43 7.20 11.91 4.99
CA TRP A 43 7.00 10.51 5.38
C TRP A 43 6.56 9.60 4.23
N GLU A 44 5.70 10.11 3.33
CA GLU A 44 5.32 9.36 2.12
C GLU A 44 6.50 9.21 1.15
N THR A 45 7.32 10.25 1.01
CA THR A 45 8.56 10.18 0.22
C THR A 45 9.55 9.18 0.83
N SER A 46 9.73 9.20 2.15
CA SER A 46 10.56 8.22 2.87
C SER A 46 10.06 6.79 2.72
N TYR A 47 8.74 6.58 2.73
CA TYR A 47 8.14 5.26 2.47
C TYR A 47 8.47 4.77 1.05
N VAL A 48 8.27 5.61 0.02
CA VAL A 48 8.59 5.24 -1.37
C VAL A 48 10.08 4.93 -1.52
N TRP A 49 10.97 5.74 -0.92
CA TRP A 49 12.41 5.47 -0.92
C TRP A 49 12.78 4.15 -0.23
N ALA A 50 12.20 3.87 0.95
CA ALA A 50 12.41 2.60 1.63
C ALA A 50 11.93 1.42 0.77
N TYR A 51 10.77 1.58 0.11
CA TYR A 51 10.23 0.58 -0.82
C TYR A 51 11.13 0.40 -2.05
N SER A 52 11.71 1.47 -2.60
CA SER A 52 12.69 1.38 -3.70
C SER A 52 13.91 0.55 -3.28
N VAL A 53 14.41 0.73 -2.05
CA VAL A 53 15.53 -0.08 -1.54
C VAL A 53 15.13 -1.56 -1.41
N VAL A 54 13.92 -1.85 -0.91
CA VAL A 54 13.36 -3.21 -0.84
C VAL A 54 13.25 -3.83 -2.24
N PHE A 55 12.76 -3.07 -3.22
CA PHE A 55 12.63 -3.52 -4.61
C PHE A 55 13.98 -3.84 -5.25
N LEU A 56 14.97 -2.96 -5.10
CA LEU A 56 16.31 -3.17 -5.65
C LEU A 56 17.00 -4.38 -5.02
N THR A 57 16.87 -4.53 -3.71
CA THR A 57 17.48 -5.67 -2.99
C THR A 57 16.83 -7.00 -3.36
N VAL A 58 15.49 -7.08 -3.45
CA VAL A 58 14.82 -8.31 -3.92
C VAL A 58 15.14 -8.61 -5.38
N THR A 59 15.26 -7.60 -6.24
CA THR A 59 15.66 -7.81 -7.64
C THR A 59 17.04 -8.47 -7.71
N LEU A 60 18.00 -7.97 -6.91
CA LEU A 60 19.34 -8.54 -6.85
C LEU A 60 19.35 -9.98 -6.30
N LEU A 61 18.55 -10.27 -5.27
CA LEU A 61 18.42 -11.61 -4.70
C LEU A 61 17.74 -12.58 -5.70
N SER A 62 16.68 -12.13 -6.37
CA SER A 62 15.93 -12.94 -7.34
C SER A 62 16.74 -13.26 -8.58
N VAL A 63 17.64 -12.38 -9.04
CA VAL A 63 18.56 -12.68 -10.14
C VAL A 63 19.53 -13.80 -9.75
N GLN A 64 19.95 -13.86 -8.48
CA GLN A 64 20.85 -14.91 -7.98
C GLN A 64 20.11 -16.25 -7.77
N GLN A 65 18.84 -16.21 -7.40
CA GLN A 65 18.02 -17.38 -7.03
C GLN A 65 16.73 -17.49 -7.88
N TRP A 66 16.86 -17.32 -9.20
CA TRP A 66 15.71 -17.23 -10.10
C TRP A 66 14.72 -18.40 -9.99
N LYS A 67 15.24 -19.62 -9.79
CA LYS A 67 14.40 -20.83 -9.70
C LYS A 67 13.55 -20.89 -8.43
N ALA A 68 13.99 -20.26 -7.35
CA ALA A 68 13.27 -20.24 -6.07
C ALA A 68 12.38 -19.00 -5.92
N ASP A 69 12.86 -17.84 -6.39
CA ASP A 69 12.35 -16.55 -5.93
C ASP A 69 11.68 -15.70 -7.03
N ALA A 70 11.46 -16.25 -8.24
CA ALA A 70 10.85 -15.51 -9.35
C ALA A 70 9.49 -14.87 -8.99
N TYR A 71 8.68 -15.54 -8.17
CA TYR A 71 7.38 -15.00 -7.75
C TYR A 71 7.51 -13.76 -6.83
N LEU A 72 8.57 -13.69 -6.00
CA LEU A 72 8.85 -12.54 -5.14
C LEU A 72 9.24 -11.32 -5.96
N PHE A 73 9.93 -11.51 -7.08
CA PHE A 73 10.23 -10.43 -8.02
C PHE A 73 8.95 -9.84 -8.62
N PHE A 74 8.01 -10.65 -9.07
CA PHE A 74 6.73 -10.16 -9.60
C PHE A 74 5.91 -9.41 -8.54
N LEU A 75 5.88 -9.92 -7.30
CA LEU A 75 5.26 -9.21 -6.18
C LEU A 75 5.95 -7.87 -5.90
N ALA A 76 7.28 -7.81 -5.93
CA ALA A 76 8.01 -6.57 -5.72
C ALA A 76 7.75 -5.55 -6.84
N VAL A 77 7.70 -5.97 -8.11
CA VAL A 77 7.33 -5.10 -9.25
C VAL A 77 5.91 -4.57 -9.07
N LEU A 78 4.95 -5.44 -8.77
CA LEU A 78 3.55 -5.06 -8.58
C LEU A 78 3.40 -4.07 -7.42
N GLY A 79 3.99 -4.38 -6.27
CA GLY A 79 3.93 -3.56 -5.07
C GLY A 79 4.60 -2.20 -5.25
N TYR A 80 5.77 -2.16 -5.89
CA TYR A 80 6.47 -0.91 -6.19
C TYR A 80 5.72 -0.08 -7.23
N GLY A 81 5.14 -0.71 -8.26
CA GLY A 81 4.30 -0.05 -9.26
C GLY A 81 3.07 0.62 -8.63
N LEU A 82 2.41 -0.06 -7.69
CA LEU A 82 1.29 0.50 -6.93
C LEU A 82 1.73 1.68 -6.04
N ALA A 83 2.87 1.55 -5.35
CA ALA A 83 3.40 2.63 -4.51
C ALA A 83 3.75 3.87 -5.33
N LEU A 84 4.44 3.67 -6.45
CA LEU A 84 4.83 4.75 -7.36
C LEU A 84 3.61 5.37 -8.05
N GLY A 85 2.63 4.55 -8.47
CA GLY A 85 1.37 5.02 -9.04
C GLY A 85 0.56 5.85 -8.04
N GLY A 86 0.49 5.41 -6.78
CA GLY A 86 -0.18 6.16 -5.72
C GLY A 86 0.50 7.50 -5.38
N TYR A 87 1.84 7.51 -5.38
CA TYR A 87 2.64 8.72 -5.19
C TYR A 87 2.52 9.69 -6.39
N ALA A 88 2.61 9.16 -7.61
CA ALA A 88 2.48 9.92 -8.85
C ALA A 88 1.08 10.52 -8.99
N ALA A 89 0.03 9.74 -8.72
CA ALA A 89 -1.35 10.23 -8.76
C ALA A 89 -1.56 11.43 -7.82
N ARG A 90 -0.96 11.40 -6.62
CA ARG A 90 -0.99 12.55 -5.72
C ARG A 90 -0.22 13.76 -6.26
N ARG A 91 0.96 13.56 -6.82
CA ARG A 91 1.80 14.65 -7.36
C ARG A 91 1.16 15.30 -8.58
N PHE A 92 0.73 14.51 -9.57
CA PHE A 92 0.09 15.01 -10.77
C PHE A 92 -1.34 15.50 -10.51
N GLY A 93 -2.08 14.89 -9.58
CA GLY A 93 -3.41 15.35 -9.17
C GLY A 93 -3.42 16.68 -8.40
N GLN A 94 -2.33 17.03 -7.72
CA GLN A 94 -2.16 18.36 -7.11
C GLN A 94 -1.89 19.46 -8.15
N GLU A 95 -1.17 19.14 -9.22
CA GLU A 95 -0.87 20.07 -10.31
C GLU A 95 -2.04 20.19 -11.31
N ALA A 96 -2.77 19.10 -11.55
CA ALA A 96 -3.96 19.05 -12.40
C ALA A 96 -5.19 19.61 -11.68
N ARG A 97 -5.22 20.93 -11.51
CA ARG A 97 -6.40 21.71 -11.06
C ARG A 97 -7.48 21.81 -12.16
N VAL A 98 -7.68 20.75 -12.94
CA VAL A 98 -8.50 20.71 -14.15
C VAL A 98 -9.58 19.65 -13.99
N GLY A 99 -10.80 20.09 -13.63
CA GLY A 99 -12.02 19.28 -13.60
C GLY A 99 -12.32 18.57 -12.27
N ASP A 100 -13.50 18.83 -11.69
CA ASP A 100 -13.99 18.26 -10.42
C ASP A 100 -13.98 16.71 -10.37
N THR A 101 -14.06 16.05 -11.52
CA THR A 101 -14.02 14.58 -11.64
C THR A 101 -12.60 14.01 -11.54
N LEU A 102 -11.61 14.63 -12.20
CA LEU A 102 -10.20 14.22 -12.11
C LEU A 102 -9.62 14.48 -10.72
N ALA A 103 -10.07 15.57 -10.07
CA ALA A 103 -9.76 15.88 -8.68
C ALA A 103 -10.19 14.80 -7.68
N LYS A 104 -11.23 14.01 -8.00
CA LYS A 104 -11.68 12.91 -7.13
C LYS A 104 -10.99 11.59 -7.46
N GLN A 105 -10.69 11.35 -8.75
CA GLN A 105 -10.01 10.14 -9.22
C GLN A 105 -8.58 10.02 -8.70
N TRP A 106 -7.80 11.12 -8.63
CA TRP A 106 -6.42 11.02 -8.12
C TRP A 106 -6.38 10.56 -6.65
N VAL A 107 -7.36 10.96 -5.83
CA VAL A 107 -7.46 10.54 -4.43
C VAL A 107 -7.72 9.04 -4.35
N VAL A 108 -8.59 8.52 -5.22
CA VAL A 108 -8.87 7.08 -5.31
C VAL A 108 -7.63 6.31 -5.73
N VAL A 109 -6.94 6.73 -6.80
CA VAL A 109 -5.70 6.08 -7.26
C VAL A 109 -4.60 6.15 -6.20
N HIS A 110 -4.47 7.28 -5.50
CA HIS A 110 -3.54 7.43 -4.38
C HIS A 110 -3.84 6.43 -3.25
N ILE A 111 -5.10 6.34 -2.79
CA ILE A 111 -5.50 5.44 -1.70
C ILE A 111 -5.33 3.97 -2.13
N VAL A 112 -5.80 3.61 -3.32
CA VAL A 112 -5.68 2.24 -3.86
C VAL A 112 -4.20 1.87 -4.02
N GLY A 113 -3.38 2.78 -4.55
CA GLY A 113 -1.95 2.55 -4.74
C GLY A 113 -1.21 2.34 -3.42
N MET A 114 -1.47 3.19 -2.42
CA MET A 114 -0.80 3.11 -1.11
C MET A 114 -1.27 1.91 -0.27
N ILE A 115 -2.56 1.60 -0.26
CA ILE A 115 -3.06 0.42 0.47
C ILE A 115 -2.63 -0.85 -0.27
N GLY A 116 -2.72 -0.87 -1.60
CA GLY A 116 -2.34 -2.01 -2.42
C GLY A 116 -0.86 -2.36 -2.30
N SER A 117 0.04 -1.36 -2.37
CA SER A 117 1.47 -1.61 -2.19
C SER A 117 1.82 -2.16 -0.82
N TYR A 118 1.09 -1.74 0.22
CA TYR A 118 1.26 -2.22 1.58
C TYR A 118 0.79 -3.66 1.75
N VAL A 119 -0.36 -4.01 1.16
CA VAL A 119 -0.86 -5.39 1.12
C VAL A 119 0.16 -6.30 0.44
N VAL A 120 0.65 -5.92 -0.74
CA VAL A 120 1.63 -6.71 -1.50
C VAL A 120 2.92 -6.91 -0.70
N LEU A 121 3.39 -5.87 0.00
CA LEU A 121 4.58 -5.95 0.86
C LEU A 121 4.40 -6.98 1.99
N TRP A 122 3.27 -6.95 2.70
CA TRP A 122 2.99 -7.93 3.75
C TRP A 122 2.76 -9.34 3.21
N THR A 123 2.07 -9.48 2.07
CA THR A 123 1.90 -10.78 1.42
C THR A 123 3.23 -11.41 1.06
N ALA A 124 4.13 -10.65 0.41
CA ALA A 124 5.47 -11.12 0.07
C ALA A 124 6.26 -11.55 1.32
N PHE A 125 6.20 -10.75 2.39
CA PHE A 125 6.84 -11.08 3.67
C PHE A 125 6.30 -12.38 4.27
N PHE A 126 4.98 -12.51 4.40
CA PHE A 126 4.37 -13.69 5.03
C PHE A 126 4.56 -14.95 4.20
N VAL A 127 4.40 -14.90 2.88
CA VAL A 127 4.58 -16.07 2.01
C VAL A 127 6.01 -16.59 2.07
N ASP A 128 7.00 -15.69 2.10
CA ASP A 128 8.42 -16.07 2.18
C ASP A 128 8.86 -16.50 3.59
N ASN A 129 8.24 -15.99 4.66
CA ASN A 129 8.73 -16.19 6.03
C ASN A 129 7.84 -17.07 6.92
N ALA A 130 6.60 -17.37 6.53
CA ALA A 130 5.66 -18.14 7.35
C ALA A 130 6.21 -19.49 7.81
N HIS A 131 6.98 -20.16 6.95
CA HIS A 131 7.57 -21.46 7.27
C HIS A 131 8.70 -21.38 8.32
N LYS A 132 9.31 -20.19 8.50
CA LYS A 132 10.40 -19.95 9.45
C LYS A 132 9.89 -19.56 10.84
N ILE A 133 8.62 -19.13 10.96
CA ILE A 133 8.04 -18.65 12.21
C ILE A 133 7.27 -19.78 12.90
N PRO A 134 7.67 -20.19 14.13
CA PRO A 134 6.93 -21.21 14.88
C PRO A 134 5.50 -20.72 15.16
N GLY A 135 4.51 -21.55 14.81
CA GLY A 135 3.08 -21.21 14.85
C GLY A 135 2.48 -20.91 13.48
N LEU A 136 3.18 -20.14 12.62
CA LEU A 136 2.72 -19.85 11.25
C LEU A 136 3.01 -21.00 10.29
N ASN A 137 4.05 -21.80 10.54
CA ASN A 137 4.43 -22.94 9.70
C ASN A 137 3.35 -24.05 9.63
N GLN A 138 2.35 -24.03 10.51
CA GLN A 138 1.25 -25.02 10.51
C GLN A 138 0.04 -24.55 9.70
N LEU A 139 0.01 -23.29 9.28
CA LEU A 139 -1.12 -22.72 8.55
C LEU A 139 -1.02 -23.03 7.06
N PRO A 140 -2.16 -23.26 6.37
CA PRO A 140 -2.18 -23.45 4.92
C PRO A 140 -1.51 -22.26 4.21
N PRO A 141 -0.71 -22.47 3.16
CA PRO A 141 -0.07 -21.38 2.41
C PRO A 141 -1.05 -20.29 1.94
N LEU A 142 -2.27 -20.68 1.56
CA LEU A 142 -3.36 -19.78 1.16
C LEU A 142 -3.68 -18.72 2.22
N THR A 143 -3.52 -19.04 3.49
CA THR A 143 -3.76 -18.11 4.61
C THR A 143 -2.95 -16.83 4.40
N PHE A 144 -1.68 -16.95 4.04
CA PHE A 144 -0.77 -15.82 3.87
C PHE A 144 -1.04 -14.99 2.60
N TRP A 145 -1.76 -15.55 1.64
CA TRP A 145 -2.23 -14.82 0.46
C TRP A 145 -3.55 -14.06 0.73
N VAL A 146 -4.46 -14.68 1.46
CA VAL A 146 -5.81 -14.16 1.68
C VAL A 146 -5.87 -13.18 2.84
N LEU A 147 -5.17 -13.43 3.96
CA LEU A 147 -5.26 -12.58 5.16
C LEU A 147 -4.87 -11.12 4.90
N PRO A 148 -3.69 -10.83 4.31
CA PRO A 148 -3.30 -9.45 4.04
C PRO A 148 -4.25 -8.77 3.06
N SER A 149 -4.72 -9.52 2.05
CA SER A 149 -5.67 -9.04 1.05
C SER A 149 -7.03 -8.70 1.65
N LEU A 150 -7.54 -9.54 2.56
CA LEU A 150 -8.81 -9.34 3.25
C LEU A 150 -8.77 -8.11 4.16
N ILE A 151 -7.68 -7.95 4.92
CA ILE A 151 -7.45 -6.78 5.77
C ILE A 151 -7.35 -5.53 4.89
N GLY A 152 -6.51 -5.56 3.87
CA GLY A 152 -6.31 -4.44 2.95
C GLY A 152 -7.58 -4.01 2.23
N LEU A 153 -8.36 -4.99 1.74
CA LEU A 153 -9.64 -4.73 1.08
C LEU A 153 -10.64 -4.07 2.02
N SER A 154 -10.72 -4.54 3.27
CA SER A 154 -11.60 -3.95 4.28
C SER A 154 -11.25 -2.47 4.53
N PHE A 155 -9.95 -2.16 4.70
CA PHE A 155 -9.48 -0.78 4.84
C PHE A 155 -9.73 0.06 3.59
N LEU A 156 -9.57 -0.53 2.41
CA LEU A 156 -9.81 0.14 1.13
C LEU A 156 -11.29 0.53 1.00
N VAL A 157 -12.21 -0.41 1.26
CA VAL A 157 -13.66 -0.18 1.19
C VAL A 157 -14.08 0.92 2.17
N VAL A 158 -13.59 0.90 3.41
CA VAL A 158 -13.89 1.94 4.42
C VAL A 158 -13.31 3.30 4.01
N SER A 159 -12.14 3.33 3.36
CA SER A 159 -11.53 4.58 2.91
C SER A 159 -12.28 5.19 1.72
N LEU A 160 -12.72 4.35 0.78
CA LEU A 160 -13.50 4.78 -0.38
C LEU A 160 -14.93 5.17 -0.01
N SER A 161 -15.56 4.50 0.94
CA SER A 161 -16.92 4.84 1.39
C SER A 161 -16.99 6.23 2.02
N ARG A 162 -15.89 6.73 2.61
CA ARG A 162 -15.78 8.11 3.12
C ARG A 162 -15.70 9.16 2.02
N LEU A 163 -15.30 8.78 0.81
CA LEU A 163 -15.21 9.66 -0.37
C LEU A 163 -16.49 9.61 -1.23
N ALA A 164 -17.30 8.56 -1.06
CA ALA A 164 -18.60 8.47 -1.69
C ALA A 164 -19.49 9.62 -1.17
N PRO A 165 -20.06 10.45 -2.06
CA PRO A 165 -21.01 11.46 -1.65
C PRO A 165 -22.17 10.77 -0.93
N ARG A 166 -22.55 11.31 0.23
CA ARG A 166 -23.67 10.87 1.06
C ARG A 166 -24.93 10.85 0.19
N LYS A 167 -25.29 9.70 -0.39
CA LYS A 167 -26.57 9.53 -1.09
C LYS A 167 -27.66 9.53 -0.02
N GLY A 168 -28.15 10.72 0.35
CA GLY A 168 -29.18 10.85 1.37
C GLY A 168 -29.42 12.27 1.88
N ALA A 169 -29.30 13.29 1.03
CA ALA A 169 -29.76 14.65 1.34
C ALA A 169 -30.31 15.34 0.08
N ALA A 170 -31.22 14.65 -0.59
CA ALA A 170 -32.16 15.19 -1.57
C ALA A 170 -33.38 14.28 -1.45
N SER A 171 -34.57 14.70 -1.07
CA SER A 171 -35.22 16.01 -1.08
C SER A 171 -36.43 15.87 -0.14
N GLU A 172 -36.60 16.73 0.87
CA GLU A 172 -37.95 17.01 1.36
C GLU A 172 -38.54 18.04 0.38
N PRO A 173 -39.50 17.66 -0.49
CA PRO A 173 -40.22 18.63 -1.30
C PRO A 173 -41.00 19.56 -0.37
N GLY A 174 -41.02 20.83 -0.76
CA GLY A 174 -41.49 21.94 0.05
C GLY A 174 -42.81 21.67 0.76
N LYS A 175 -42.87 22.13 2.01
CA LYS A 175 -44.13 22.53 2.62
C LYS A 175 -44.75 23.59 1.70
N GLU A 176 -45.72 23.20 0.90
CA GLU A 176 -46.63 24.11 0.25
C GLU A 176 -47.23 25.00 1.34
N GLU A 177 -46.97 26.29 1.22
CA GLU A 177 -47.68 27.34 1.93
C GLU A 177 -49.17 27.12 1.70
N GLY A 178 -49.89 26.87 2.79
CA GLY A 178 -51.34 26.95 2.81
C GLY A 178 -51.78 28.38 2.51
N VAL A 179 -51.85 28.71 1.22
CA VAL A 179 -52.59 29.86 0.73
C VAL A 179 -54.06 29.44 0.71
N ILE A 180 -54.75 29.91 1.74
CA ILE A 180 -56.19 29.82 1.97
C ILE A 180 -56.92 30.43 0.76
N PRO A 181 -57.84 29.71 0.08
CA PRO A 181 -58.90 30.36 -0.64
C PRO A 181 -60.04 30.68 0.34
N TRP A 182 -60.55 31.90 0.21
CA TRP A 182 -61.67 32.60 0.89
C TRP A 182 -61.49 33.03 2.36
#